data_AF-A0A4P9K3U0-F1
#
_entry.id   AF-A0A4P9K3U0-F1
#
_cell.length_a   1.000
_cell.length_b   1.000
_cell.length_c   1.000
_cell.angle_alpha   90.00
_cell.angle_beta   90.00
_cell.angle_gamma   90.00
#
_symmetry.space_group_name_H-M   'P 1'
#
loop_
_entity.id
_entity.type
_entity.pdbx_description
1 polymer ?
#
loop_
_entity_poly.entity_id
_entity_poly.type
_entity_poly.pdbx_seq_one_letter_code
_entity_poly.pdbx_strand_id
1 'polypeptide(L)'
;MKSIRSLLTALALSILSFQAAASPVNVNTASVEEISSALKGIGPAKAQAISDFCQQKKCTTAEDLLQVKGIGEKTLAKISADLQFE
;
A
#
# COMPACT_ATOMS: atom_id res chain seq x y z
N MET A 1 27.61 2.15 -55.67
CA MET A 1 28.73 1.94 -54.72
C MET A 1 29.09 3.28 -54.08
N LYS A 2 29.31 3.28 -52.75
CA LYS A 2 29.69 4.41 -51.87
C LYS A 2 28.49 5.33 -51.52
N SER A 3 28.03 5.50 -50.28
CA SER A 3 28.67 5.34 -48.97
C SER A 3 27.64 5.07 -47.87
N ILE A 4 28.07 4.21 -46.96
CA ILE A 4 27.51 3.84 -45.65
C ILE A 4 27.56 5.03 -44.67
N ARG A 5 26.63 5.05 -43.68
CA ARG A 5 26.53 5.84 -42.41
C ARG A 5 25.29 6.76 -42.43
N SER A 6 24.20 6.49 -41.70
CA SER A 6 24.11 6.20 -40.26
C SER A 6 23.00 5.17 -39.98
N LEU A 7 23.29 3.94 -39.57
CA LEU A 7 23.44 3.52 -38.17
C LEU A 7 22.64 4.33 -37.15
N LEU A 8 21.44 3.81 -36.83
CA LEU A 8 21.07 3.34 -35.48
C LEU A 8 21.56 4.18 -34.28
N THR A 9 20.72 5.10 -33.79
CA THR A 9 20.58 5.51 -32.38
C THR A 9 19.43 6.54 -32.35
N ALA A 10 18.34 6.46 -31.59
CA ALA A 10 18.11 5.86 -30.30
C ALA A 10 16.79 5.08 -30.29
N LEU A 11 16.93 3.77 -30.21
CA LEU A 11 15.90 2.83 -29.80
C LEU A 11 15.52 3.14 -28.34
N ALA A 12 14.25 3.47 -28.12
CA ALA A 12 13.45 3.15 -26.94
C ALA A 12 14.19 3.07 -25.59
N LEU A 13 14.36 4.20 -24.92
CA LEU A 13 14.43 4.23 -23.44
C LEU A 13 13.07 4.65 -22.87
N SER A 14 11.99 4.09 -23.42
CA SER A 14 10.66 4.17 -22.84
C SER A 14 10.62 3.33 -21.57
N ILE A 15 10.92 3.98 -20.46
CA ILE A 15 10.13 3.92 -19.22
C ILE A 15 9.94 2.49 -18.68
N LEU A 16 10.98 1.96 -18.03
CA LEU A 16 10.77 0.98 -16.96
C LEU A 16 10.34 1.76 -15.70
N SER A 17 9.09 2.26 -15.70
CA SER A 17 8.44 2.68 -14.46
C SER A 17 8.29 1.43 -13.60
N PHE A 18 9.21 1.24 -12.66
CA PHE A 18 9.09 0.24 -11.62
C PHE A 18 7.88 0.64 -10.77
N GLN A 19 6.71 0.08 -11.08
CA GLN A 19 5.54 0.24 -10.23
C GLN A 19 5.83 -0.51 -8.94
N ALA A 20 6.30 0.23 -7.94
CA ALA A 20 6.40 -0.28 -6.58
C ALA A 20 4.98 -0.53 -6.08
N ALA A 21 4.49 -1.75 -6.26
CA ALA A 21 3.36 -2.25 -5.50
C ALA A 21 3.82 -2.28 -4.04
N ALA A 22 3.21 -1.45 -3.19
CA ALA A 22 3.44 -1.54 -1.75
C ALA A 22 3.02 -2.93 -1.29
N SER A 23 3.90 -3.63 -0.58
CA SER A 23 3.54 -4.92 0.01
C SER A 23 2.42 -4.74 1.03
N PRO A 24 1.49 -5.71 1.16
CA PRO A 24 0.50 -5.68 2.22
C PRO A 24 1.13 -5.49 3.60
N VAL A 25 0.45 -4.75 4.48
CA VAL A 25 0.91 -4.46 5.84
C VAL A 25 0.15 -5.31 6.85
N ASN A 26 0.89 -5.95 7.78
CA ASN A 26 0.28 -6.66 8.89
C ASN A 26 -0.08 -5.68 10.02
N VAL A 27 -1.37 -5.36 10.15
CA VAL A 27 -1.87 -4.38 11.13
C VAL A 27 -1.74 -4.81 12.58
N ASN A 28 -1.43 -6.09 12.84
CA ASN A 28 -1.20 -6.59 14.20
C ASN A 28 0.24 -6.36 14.67
N THR A 29 1.19 -6.12 13.75
CA THR A 29 2.63 -6.08 14.07
C THR A 29 3.35 -4.86 13.53
N ALA A 30 2.85 -4.23 12.47
CA ALA A 30 3.44 -3.04 11.86
C ALA A 30 3.35 -1.82 12.79
N SER A 31 4.30 -0.89 12.63
CA SER A 31 4.26 0.40 13.32
C SER A 31 3.15 1.29 12.77
N VAL A 32 2.80 2.32 13.55
CA VAL A 32 1.81 3.32 13.14
C VAL A 32 2.24 4.04 11.86
N GLU A 33 3.53 4.33 11.71
CA GLU A 33 4.12 4.94 10.52
C GLU A 33 3.99 4.02 9.31
N GLU A 34 4.30 2.73 9.48
CA GLU A 34 4.17 1.71 8.43
C GLU A 34 2.71 1.57 7.97
N ILE A 35 1.77 1.46 8.92
CA ILE A 35 0.33 1.40 8.63
C ILE A 35 -0.11 2.64 7.86
N SER A 36 0.31 3.84 8.30
CA SER A 36 -0.07 5.10 7.65
C SER A 36 0.54 5.26 6.24
N SER A 37 1.72 4.68 6.01
CA SER A 37 2.42 4.77 4.74
C SER A 37 1.90 3.76 3.72
N ALA A 38 1.51 2.57 4.18
CA ALA A 38 1.02 1.49 3.33
C ALA A 38 -0.46 1.67 2.94
N LEU A 39 -1.31 2.17 3.85
CA LEU A 39 -2.75 2.17 3.65
C LEU A 39 -3.28 3.50 3.09
N LYS A 40 -3.71 3.48 1.83
CA LYS A 40 -4.22 4.67 1.14
C LYS A 40 -5.42 5.29 1.85
N GLY A 41 -5.27 6.53 2.34
CA GLY A 41 -6.34 7.27 3.02
C GLY A 41 -6.41 7.04 4.53
N ILE A 42 -5.40 6.37 5.10
CA ILE A 42 -5.16 6.22 6.53
C ILE A 42 -4.03 7.16 6.94
N GLY A 43 -4.41 8.31 7.51
CA GLY A 43 -3.43 9.20 8.14
C GLY A 43 -3.04 8.74 9.55
N PRO A 44 -2.08 9.42 10.21
CA PRO A 44 -1.53 9.02 11.51
C PRO A 44 -2.58 8.71 12.58
N ALA A 45 -3.63 9.53 12.68
CA ALA A 45 -4.70 9.33 13.66
C ALA A 45 -5.48 8.02 13.46
N LYS A 46 -5.73 7.63 12.20
CA LYS A 46 -6.41 6.36 11.89
C LYS A 46 -5.46 5.18 12.04
N ALA A 47 -4.19 5.34 11.66
CA ALA A 47 -3.18 4.32 11.84
C ALA A 47 -2.99 3.98 13.33
N GLN A 48 -2.94 4.99 14.19
CA GLN A 48 -2.90 4.80 15.64
C GLN A 48 -4.16 4.06 16.13
N ALA A 49 -5.36 4.46 15.68
CA ALA A 49 -6.59 3.81 16.06
C ALA A 49 -6.68 2.34 15.61
N ILE A 50 -6.12 2.00 14.44
CA ILE A 50 -5.98 0.61 13.97
C ILE A 50 -5.03 -0.15 14.90
N SER A 51 -3.83 0.39 15.16
CA SER A 51 -2.83 -0.23 16.02
C SER A 51 -3.41 -0.51 17.42
N ASP A 52 -4.00 0.51 18.06
CA ASP A 52 -4.58 0.38 19.40
C ASP A 52 -5.68 -0.69 19.43
N PHE A 53 -6.55 -0.71 18.41
CA PHE A 53 -7.61 -1.70 18.32
C PHE A 53 -7.05 -3.12 18.11
N CYS A 54 -6.14 -3.31 17.15
CA CYS A 54 -5.58 -4.64 16.84
C CYS A 54 -4.66 -5.18 17.95
N GLN A 55 -4.04 -4.29 18.75
CA GLN A 55 -3.29 -4.67 19.95
C GLN A 55 -4.21 -5.15 21.09
N GLN A 56 -5.39 -4.54 21.25
CA GLN A 56 -6.37 -4.96 22.26
C GLN A 56 -7.14 -6.21 21.84
N LYS A 57 -7.47 -6.30 20.56
CA LYS A 57 -8.21 -7.41 19.95
C LYS A 57 -7.57 -7.73 18.61
N LYS A 58 -6.87 -8.87 18.56
CA LYS A 58 -6.20 -9.34 17.35
C LYS A 58 -7.14 -9.28 16.14
N CYS A 59 -6.72 -8.54 15.12
CA CYS A 59 -7.45 -8.41 13.87
C CYS A 59 -7.17 -9.63 12.99
N THR A 60 -8.23 -10.23 12.46
CA THR A 60 -8.15 -11.47 11.66
C THR A 60 -8.74 -11.31 10.26
N THR A 61 -9.58 -10.30 10.09
CA THR A 61 -10.27 -9.98 8.85
C THR A 61 -10.27 -8.48 8.60
N ALA A 62 -10.50 -8.06 7.36
CA ALA A 62 -10.61 -6.64 7.04
C ALA A 62 -11.82 -6.00 7.77
N GLU A 63 -12.92 -6.75 7.89
CA GLU A 63 -14.16 -6.34 8.51
C GLU A 63 -13.99 -5.97 10.00
N ASP A 64 -12.99 -6.55 10.69
CA ASP A 64 -12.66 -6.17 12.05
C ASP A 64 -12.39 -4.66 12.16
N LEU A 65 -11.77 -4.05 11.14
CA LEU A 65 -11.44 -2.63 11.12
C LEU A 65 -12.66 -1.71 11.02
N LEU A 66 -13.86 -2.21 10.73
CA LEU A 66 -15.10 -1.40 10.81
C LEU A 66 -15.44 -0.99 12.24
N GLN A 67 -14.86 -1.66 13.25
CA GLN A 67 -14.99 -1.27 14.66
C GLN A 67 -14.06 -0.09 15.02
N VAL A 68 -13.11 0.25 14.14
CA VAL A 68 -12.17 1.34 14.37
C VAL A 68 -12.81 2.68 13.99
N LYS A 69 -12.86 3.61 14.94
CA LYS A 69 -13.43 4.94 14.73
C LYS A 69 -12.77 5.65 13.54
N GLY A 70 -13.58 6.07 12.57
CA GLY A 70 -13.11 6.77 11.37
C GLY A 70 -12.78 5.86 10.17
N ILE A 71 -12.98 4.55 10.32
CA ILE A 71 -12.94 3.57 9.23
C ILE A 71 -14.37 3.09 8.97
N GLY A 72 -14.93 3.51 7.84
CA GLY A 72 -16.20 2.97 7.33
C GLY A 72 -15.96 2.18 6.05
N GLU A 73 -17.02 1.58 5.50
CA GLU A 73 -16.97 0.70 4.32
C GLU A 73 -16.18 1.28 3.15
N LYS A 74 -16.36 2.57 2.84
CA LYS A 74 -15.63 3.24 1.76
C LYS A 74 -14.12 3.34 2.02
N THR A 75 -13.72 3.52 3.27
CA THR A 75 -12.30 3.51 3.63
C THR A 75 -11.78 2.08 3.55
N LEU A 76 -12.54 1.12 4.12
CA LEU A 76 -12.15 -0.28 4.14
C LEU A 76 -11.92 -0.82 2.72
N ALA A 77 -12.87 -0.61 1.80
CA ALA A 77 -12.78 -1.06 0.42
C ALA A 77 -11.54 -0.52 -0.33
N LYS A 78 -10.95 0.60 0.11
CA LYS A 78 -9.72 1.15 -0.49
C LYS A 78 -8.44 0.48 0.02
N ILE A 79 -8.49 -0.11 1.20
CA ILE A 79 -7.32 -0.63 1.91
C ILE A 79 -7.32 -2.16 2.03
N SER A 80 -8.46 -2.82 1.82
CA SER A 80 -8.61 -4.28 2.02
C SER A 80 -7.59 -5.12 1.26
N ALA A 81 -7.18 -4.68 0.07
CA ALA A 81 -6.18 -5.40 -0.74
C ALA A 81 -4.75 -5.30 -0.17
N ASP A 82 -4.50 -4.32 0.70
CA ASP A 82 -3.19 -4.00 1.27
C ASP A 82 -3.08 -4.49 2.74
N LEU A 83 -4.06 -5.25 3.23
CA LEU A 83 -4.09 -5.77 4.61
C LEU A 83 -3.58 -7.21 4.67
N GLN A 84 -2.77 -7.51 5.69
CA GLN A 84 -2.36 -8.85 6.06
C GLN A 84 -2.76 -9.13 7.52
N PHE A 85 -3.11 -10.38 7.81
CA PHE A 85 -3.39 -10.88 9.15
C PHE A 85 -2.64 -12.20 9.35
N GLU A 86 -1.78 -12.27 10.37
CA GLU A 86 -1.09 -13.48 10.83
C GLU A 86 -1.23 -13.62 12.34
#